data_AF-A0A832K505-F1
#
_entry.id   AF-A0A832K505-F1
#
_cell.length_a   1.000
_cell.length_b   1.000
_cell.length_c   1.000
_cell.angle_alpha   90.00
_cell.angle_beta   90.00
_cell.angle_gamma   90.00
#
_symmetry.space_group_name_H-M   'P 1'
#
loop_
_entity.id
_entity.type
_entity.pdbx_description
1 polymer ?
#
loop_
_entity_poly.entity_id
_entity_poly.type
_entity_poly.pdbx_seq_one_letter_code
_entity_poly.pdbx_strand_id
1 'polypeptide(L)'
;MNGLAKESAQEMAGYSLHMADSGTDNFDRDFALSLLSADQDAVYEIEEALKRIEKNTYGICELTGKPIPKSRLDAIPWTRFTVQAQAQLERDGAMRQRRLGALGTVDSVGLTEMEPEEEEGEEKPKEKE
;
A
#
# COMPACT_ATOMS: atom_id res chain seq x y z
N MET A 1 -5.77 13.46 15.93
CA MET A 1 -5.07 13.63 14.64
C MET A 1 -6.06 13.36 13.51
N ASN A 2 -6.92 14.34 13.16
CA ASN A 2 -7.97 14.18 12.13
C ASN A 2 -7.74 15.11 10.91
N GLY A 3 -6.49 15.51 10.67
CA GLY A 3 -6.13 16.46 9.62
C GLY A 3 -6.24 15.85 8.22
N LEU A 4 -5.60 14.70 8.01
CA LEU A 4 -5.39 14.13 6.66
C LEU A 4 -6.69 13.85 5.89
N ALA A 5 -7.68 13.22 6.53
CA ALA A 5 -8.95 12.91 5.86
C ALA A 5 -9.73 14.20 5.50
N LYS A 6 -9.67 15.21 6.36
CA LYS A 6 -10.33 16.50 6.13
C LYS A 6 -9.60 17.35 5.08
N GLU A 7 -8.27 17.30 5.07
CA GLU A 7 -7.40 17.94 4.08
C GLU A 7 -7.58 17.32 2.69
N SER A 8 -7.81 16.00 2.61
CA SER A 8 -8.10 15.30 1.35
C SER A 8 -9.49 15.60 0.78
N ALA A 9 -10.46 15.94 1.64
CA ALA A 9 -11.84 16.26 1.26
C ALA A 9 -12.01 17.73 0.84
N GLN A 10 -11.05 18.60 1.19
CA GLN A 10 -11.06 20.00 0.83
C GLN A 10 -10.45 20.16 -0.57
N GLU A 11 -11.18 20.74 -1.53
CA GLU A 11 -10.67 21.00 -2.88
C GLU A 11 -9.33 21.73 -2.80
N MET A 12 -8.31 21.14 -3.40
CA MET A 12 -6.97 21.72 -3.45
C MET A 12 -7.04 23.04 -4.23
N ALA A 13 -6.94 24.17 -3.54
CA ALA A 13 -6.99 25.51 -4.12
C ALA A 13 -5.79 25.85 -5.04
N GLY A 14 -4.98 24.86 -5.41
CA GLY A 14 -3.81 24.97 -6.28
C GLY A 14 -4.01 24.46 -7.72
N TYR A 15 -5.14 23.82 -8.03
CA TYR A 15 -5.45 23.37 -9.38
C TYR A 15 -6.27 24.40 -10.15
N SER A 16 -5.96 24.57 -11.44
CA SER A 16 -6.63 25.54 -12.29
C SER A 16 -8.03 25.04 -12.63
N LEU A 17 -9.06 25.80 -12.26
CA LEU A 17 -10.46 25.46 -12.58
C LEU A 17 -10.80 25.65 -14.08
N HIS A 18 -9.80 25.88 -14.93
CA HIS A 18 -9.99 26.00 -16.36
C HIS A 18 -10.08 24.60 -16.98
N MET A 19 -11.18 24.35 -17.72
CA MET A 19 -11.35 23.17 -18.57
C MET A 19 -10.15 22.84 -19.48
N ALA A 20 -9.31 23.83 -19.84
CA ALA A 20 -8.11 23.64 -20.64
C ALA A 20 -6.96 22.97 -19.88
N ASP A 21 -6.91 23.13 -18.55
CA ASP A 21 -5.84 22.62 -17.69
C ASP A 21 -6.20 21.27 -17.05
N SER A 22 -7.48 20.86 -17.10
CA SER A 22 -7.96 19.62 -16.48
C SER A 22 -7.25 18.34 -16.96
N GLY A 23 -6.69 18.34 -18.17
CA GLY A 23 -5.89 17.21 -18.67
C GLY A 23 -4.54 17.11 -17.97
N THR A 24 -3.85 18.25 -17.80
CA THR A 24 -2.56 18.34 -17.11
C THR A 24 -2.74 18.02 -15.63
N ASP A 25 -3.76 18.60 -15.00
CA ASP A 25 -4.05 18.42 -13.57
C ASP A 25 -4.32 16.95 -13.21
N ASN A 26 -5.08 16.24 -14.05
CA ASN A 26 -5.31 14.81 -13.88
C ASN A 26 -4.03 13.99 -14.08
N PHE A 27 -3.23 14.32 -15.10
CA PHE A 27 -1.97 13.63 -15.34
C PHE A 27 -1.00 13.78 -14.17
N ASP A 28 -0.83 14.99 -13.65
CA ASP A 28 0.05 15.27 -12.51
C ASP A 28 -0.41 14.54 -11.25
N ARG A 29 -1.73 14.50 -11.01
CA ARG A 29 -2.32 13.74 -9.91
C ARG A 29 -2.06 12.24 -10.06
N ASP A 30 -2.31 11.68 -11.23
CA ASP A 30 -2.12 10.24 -11.49
C ASP A 30 -0.65 9.85 -11.38
N PHE A 31 0.25 10.71 -11.86
CA PHE A 31 1.69 10.54 -11.73
C PHE A 31 2.12 10.54 -10.24
N ALA A 32 1.65 11.52 -9.46
CA ALA A 32 1.93 11.59 -8.03
C ALA A 32 1.43 10.35 -7.27
N LEU A 33 0.22 9.87 -7.60
CA LEU A 33 -0.33 8.64 -7.02
C LEU A 33 0.48 7.40 -7.40
N SER A 34 0.95 7.31 -8.65
CA SER A 34 1.80 6.21 -9.09
C SER A 34 3.13 6.18 -8.36
N LEU A 35 3.74 7.34 -8.12
CA LEU A 35 4.99 7.45 -7.36
C LEU A 35 4.78 7.03 -5.90
N LEU A 36 3.72 7.52 -5.26
CA LEU A 36 3.39 7.16 -3.89
C LEU A 36 3.13 5.65 -3.73
N SER A 37 2.45 5.03 -4.70
CA SER A 37 2.24 3.58 -4.71
C SER A 37 3.55 2.81 -4.79
N ALA A 38 4.49 3.26 -5.63
CA ALA A 38 5.80 2.62 -5.76
C ALA A 38 6.63 2.74 -4.47
N ASP A 39 6.56 3.89 -3.79
CA ASP A 39 7.23 4.10 -2.51
C ASP A 39 6.66 3.19 -1.40
N GLN A 40 5.33 3.03 -1.36
CA GLN A 40 4.68 2.11 -0.41
C GLN A 40 5.09 0.65 -0.64
N ASP A 41 5.14 0.22 -1.90
CA ASP A 41 5.62 -1.12 -2.26
C ASP A 41 7.08 -1.32 -1.83
N ALA A 42 7.94 -0.31 -2.00
CA ALA A 42 9.33 -0.35 -1.57
C ALA A 42 9.45 -0.48 -0.05
N VAL A 43 8.70 0.31 0.72
CA VAL A 43 8.68 0.22 2.20
C VAL A 43 8.26 -1.17 2.65
N TYR A 44 7.20 -1.72 2.07
CA TYR A 44 6.74 -3.07 2.39
C TYR A 44 7.80 -4.14 2.12
N GLU A 45 8.48 -4.06 0.97
CA GLU A 45 9.54 -5.02 0.63
C GLU A 45 10.76 -4.89 1.56
N ILE A 46 11.07 -3.68 2.04
CA ILE A 46 12.10 -3.43 3.06
C ILE A 46 11.69 -4.07 4.39
N GLU A 47 10.46 -3.89 4.85
CA GLU A 47 9.97 -4.53 6.08
C GLU A 47 10.03 -6.07 5.99
N GLU A 48 9.63 -6.64 4.86
CA GLU A 48 9.75 -8.08 4.62
C GLU A 48 11.21 -8.54 4.57
N ALA A 49 12.13 -7.71 4.07
CA ALA A 49 13.57 -7.99 4.12
C ALA A 49 14.09 -8.03 5.55
N LEU A 50 13.68 -7.08 6.40
CA LEU A 50 14.03 -7.07 7.82
C LEU A 50 13.51 -8.32 8.54
N LYS A 51 12.25 -8.71 8.31
CA LYS A 51 11.70 -9.97 8.85
C LYS A 51 12.48 -11.20 8.40
N ARG A 52 12.99 -11.22 7.16
CA ARG A 52 13.85 -12.31 6.65
C ARG A 52 15.21 -12.34 7.35
N ILE A 53 15.75 -11.20 7.75
CA ILE A 53 16.97 -11.13 8.56
C ILE A 53 16.71 -11.73 9.94
N GLU A 54 15.62 -11.34 10.61
CA GLU A 54 15.23 -11.91 11.92
C GLU A 54 15.02 -13.42 11.88
N LYS A 55 14.42 -13.93 10.79
CA LYS A 55 14.19 -15.36 10.55
C LYS A 55 15.44 -16.09 10.03
N ASN A 56 16.55 -15.38 9.84
CA ASN A 56 17.81 -15.92 9.34
C ASN A 56 17.69 -16.58 7.93
N THR A 57 16.75 -16.11 7.12
CA THR A 57 16.50 -16.54 5.72
C THR A 57 16.90 -15.50 4.69
N TYR A 58 17.45 -14.36 5.13
CA TYR A 58 17.92 -13.29 4.25
C TYR A 58 19.00 -13.78 3.27
N GLY A 59 18.93 -13.29 2.03
CA GLY A 59 19.86 -13.68 0.97
C GLY A 59 19.57 -15.03 0.33
N ILE A 60 18.46 -15.69 0.64
CA ILE A 60 17.99 -16.91 -0.05
C ILE A 60 16.80 -16.57 -0.96
N CYS A 61 16.83 -17.07 -2.19
CA CYS A 61 15.77 -16.88 -3.18
C CYS A 61 14.50 -17.63 -2.78
N GLU A 62 13.38 -16.94 -2.67
CA GLU A 62 12.10 -17.57 -2.27
C GLU A 62 11.54 -18.54 -3.32
N LEU A 63 11.83 -18.33 -4.61
CA LEU A 63 11.33 -19.20 -5.69
C LEU A 63 12.16 -20.47 -5.85
N THR A 64 13.49 -20.38 -5.70
CA THR A 64 14.41 -21.46 -6.07
C THR A 64 15.20 -22.04 -4.90
N GLY A 65 15.17 -21.41 -3.72
CA GLY A 65 15.97 -21.77 -2.55
C GLY A 65 17.48 -21.53 -2.71
N LYS A 66 17.92 -20.95 -3.83
CA LYS A 66 19.34 -20.69 -4.12
C LYS A 66 19.82 -19.39 -3.45
N PRO A 67 21.10 -19.28 -3.08
CA PRO A 67 21.64 -18.04 -2.54
C PRO A 67 21.60 -16.91 -3.58
N ILE A 68 21.24 -15.71 -3.12
CA ILE A 68 21.23 -14.48 -3.91
C ILE A 68 22.67 -13.92 -3.94
N PRO A 69 23.19 -13.53 -5.12
CA PRO A 69 24.52 -12.95 -5.24
C PRO A 69 24.69 -11.70 -4.36
N LYS A 70 25.81 -11.59 -3.63
CA LYS A 70 26.10 -10.44 -2.77
C LYS A 70 26.05 -9.11 -3.52
N SER A 71 26.65 -9.05 -4.71
CA SER A 71 26.62 -7.84 -5.56
C SER A 71 25.22 -7.34 -5.87
N ARG A 72 24.22 -8.23 -5.86
CA ARG A 72 22.81 -7.85 -6.02
C ARG A 72 22.21 -7.33 -4.71
N LEU A 73 22.52 -7.95 -3.58
CA LEU A 73 22.06 -7.48 -2.27
C LEU A 73 22.68 -6.13 -1.92
N ASP A 74 23.92 -5.86 -2.35
CA ASP A 74 24.58 -4.56 -2.19
C ASP A 74 23.88 -3.46 -3.01
N ALA A 75 23.34 -3.81 -4.19
CA ALA A 75 22.64 -2.88 -5.07
C ALA A 75 21.15 -2.70 -4.69
N ILE A 76 20.46 -3.80 -4.33
CA ILE A 76 19.04 -3.85 -4.00
C ILE A 76 18.85 -4.73 -2.76
N PRO A 77 18.99 -4.18 -1.54
CA PRO A 77 19.01 -4.96 -0.31
C PRO A 77 17.72 -5.73 0.00
N TRP A 78 16.56 -5.24 -0.46
CA TRP A 78 15.26 -5.86 -0.18
C TRP A 78 14.86 -6.97 -1.19
N THR A 79 15.69 -7.25 -2.20
CA THR A 79 15.37 -8.27 -3.22
C THR A 79 15.02 -9.64 -2.62
N ARG A 80 14.01 -10.30 -3.19
CA ARG A 80 13.55 -11.65 -2.79
C ARG A 80 14.05 -12.76 -3.69
N PHE A 81 14.43 -12.41 -4.91
CA PHE A 81 14.74 -13.37 -5.96
C PHE A 81 16.13 -13.14 -6.54
N THR A 82 16.68 -14.21 -7.13
CA THR A 82 17.82 -14.10 -8.05
C THR A 82 17.37 -13.48 -9.37
N VAL A 83 18.32 -12.97 -10.16
CA VAL A 83 18.05 -12.41 -11.49
C VAL A 83 17.32 -13.41 -12.39
N GLN A 84 17.73 -14.68 -12.37
CA GLN A 84 17.09 -15.73 -13.18
C GLN A 84 15.66 -16.01 -12.74
N ALA A 85 15.41 -16.09 -11.43
CA ALA A 85 14.08 -16.31 -10.87
C ALA A 85 13.15 -15.12 -11.15
N GLN A 86 13.68 -13.90 -11.03
CA GLN A 86 12.93 -12.68 -11.37
C GLN A 86 12.58 -12.63 -12.85
N ALA A 87 13.54 -12.90 -13.75
CA ALA A 87 13.30 -12.92 -15.19
C ALA A 87 12.26 -13.98 -15.60
N GLN A 88 12.19 -15.10 -14.88
CA GLN A 88 11.15 -16.10 -15.08
C GLN A 88 9.76 -15.58 -14.67
N LEU A 89 9.63 -14.97 -13.49
CA LEU A 89 8.37 -14.38 -13.03
C LEU A 89 7.85 -13.28 -13.96
N GLU A 90 8.76 -12.44 -14.48
CA GLU A 90 8.43 -11.39 -15.45
C GLU A 90 7.95 -11.98 -16.78
N ARG A 91 8.60 -13.05 -17.27
CA ARG A 91 8.17 -13.77 -18.48
C ARG A 91 6.80 -14.42 -18.32
N ASP A 92 6.56 -15.02 -17.16
CA ASP A 92 5.31 -15.75 -16.87
C ASP A 92 4.13 -14.79 -16.60
N GLY A 93 4.36 -13.48 -16.63
CA GLY A 93 3.34 -12.45 -16.39
C GLY A 93 2.81 -12.44 -14.95
N ALA A 94 3.47 -13.15 -14.04
CA ALA A 94 3.08 -13.30 -12.64
C ALA A 94 3.34 -12.04 -11.80
N MET A 95 4.03 -11.04 -12.38
CA MET A 95 4.09 -9.67 -11.86
C MET A 95 2.79 -8.90 -12.15
N ARG A 96 1.66 -9.44 -11.72
CA ARG A 96 0.42 -8.67 -11.59
C ARG A 96 0.23 -8.30 -10.13
N GLN A 97 0.90 -7.20 -9.77
CA GLN A 97 0.39 -6.16 -8.88
C GLN A 97 -0.16 -6.69 -7.54
N ARG A 98 0.65 -6.63 -6.49
CA ARG A 98 0.11 -6.68 -5.12
C ARG A 98 -0.84 -5.49 -5.01
N ARG A 99 -2.15 -5.75 -5.05
CA ARG A 99 -3.13 -4.73 -4.71
C ARG A 99 -2.95 -4.43 -3.22
N LEU A 100 -2.26 -3.35 -2.92
CA LEU A 100 -2.22 -2.74 -1.58
C LEU A 100 -3.62 -2.47 -1.01
N GLY A 101 -4.69 -2.54 -1.82
CA GLY A 101 -6.06 -2.54 -1.33
C GLY A 101 -6.45 -3.68 -0.37
N ALA A 102 -5.62 -4.72 -0.18
CA ALA A 102 -5.89 -5.80 0.78
C ALA A 102 -4.92 -5.84 1.98
N LEU A 103 -3.75 -5.20 1.91
CA LEU A 103 -2.84 -5.06 3.05
C LEU A 103 -3.14 -3.72 3.70
N GLY A 104 -3.86 -3.75 4.82
CA GLY A 104 -4.28 -2.57 5.57
C GLY A 104 -3.15 -1.54 5.74
N THR A 105 -3.54 -0.28 5.75
CA THR A 105 -2.67 0.86 6.07
C THR A 105 -1.88 0.55 7.35
N VAL A 106 -0.59 0.87 7.35
CA VAL A 106 0.38 0.55 8.41
C VAL A 106 0.01 1.08 9.82
N ASP A 107 -1.04 1.90 9.94
CA ASP A 107 -1.65 2.36 11.20
C ASP A 107 -2.52 1.30 11.92
N SER A 108 -2.13 0.03 11.91
CA SER A 108 -2.86 -1.02 12.67
C SER A 108 -2.36 -1.21 14.11
N VAL A 109 -1.37 -0.45 14.56
CA VAL A 109 -0.93 -0.46 15.97
C VAL A 109 -1.80 0.51 16.78
N GLY A 110 -3.08 0.16 16.99
CA GLY A 110 -3.95 0.98 17.83
C GLY A 110 -5.45 0.69 17.81
N LEU A 111 -5.88 -0.57 17.77
CA LEU A 111 -7.25 -0.92 18.18
C LEU A 111 -7.19 -1.55 19.57
N THR A 112 -7.23 -0.69 20.60
CA THR A 112 -7.67 -1.12 21.93
C THR A 112 -9.18 -1.30 21.88
N GLU A 113 -9.62 -2.43 22.43
CA GLU A 113 -10.99 -2.94 22.51
C GLU A 113 -11.98 -1.85 22.96
N MET A 114 -13.04 -1.62 22.16
CA MET A 114 -14.18 -0.80 22.56
C MET A 114 -15.38 -1.73 22.68
N GLU A 115 -15.84 -1.96 23.91
CA GLU A 115 -17.03 -2.75 24.21
C GLU A 115 -18.30 -2.13 23.59
N PRO A 116 -19.31 -2.94 23.22
CA PRO A 116 -20.54 -2.43 22.62
C PRO A 116 -21.45 -1.83 23.71
N GLU A 117 -21.74 -0.53 23.62
CA GLU A 117 -22.78 0.11 24.41
C GLU A 117 -24.17 -0.15 23.82
N GLU A 118 -25.13 -0.36 24.73
CA GLU A 118 -26.49 -0.84 24.51
C GLU A 118 -27.35 0.17 23.72
N GLU A 119 -28.17 -0.36 22.80
CA GLU A 119 -29.14 0.41 22.02
C GLU A 119 -30.42 0.62 22.86
N GLU A 120 -30.60 1.79 23.48
CA GLU A 120 -31.90 2.21 24.02
C GLU A 120 -32.78 2.82 22.92
N GLY A 121 -34.06 2.45 22.95
CA GLY A 121 -34.97 2.51 21.81
C GLY A 121 -35.64 3.85 21.52
N GLU A 122 -36.12 3.96 20.28
CA GLU A 122 -37.12 4.95 19.87
C GLU A 122 -38.44 4.26 19.52
N GLU A 123 -39.48 4.54 20.31
CA GLU A 123 -40.88 4.23 20.02
C GLU A 123 -41.36 5.01 18.78
N LYS A 124 -41.88 4.30 17.78
CA LYS A 124 -42.68 4.92 16.70
C LYS A 124 -44.15 5.05 17.13
N PRO A 125 -44.79 6.23 16.98
CA PRO A 125 -46.22 6.38 17.23
C PRO A 125 -47.03 5.77 16.08
N LYS A 126 -48.06 4.97 16.41
CA LYS A 126 -49.03 4.41 15.46
C LYS A 126 -50.04 5.48 15.05
N GLU A 127 -50.08 5.83 13.77
CA GLU A 127 -51.22 6.56 13.18
C GLU A 127 -52.43 5.63 13.04
N LYS A 128 -53.60 6.14 13.45
CA LYS A 128 -54.93 5.60 13.18
C LYS A 128 -55.57 6.48 12.11
N GLU A 129 -55.94 5.89 10.97
CA GLU A 129 -57.28 6.00 10.36
C GLU A 129 -57.45 4.95 9.26
#